data_AF-A0A7J0H797-F1
#
_entry.id   AF-A0A7J0H797-F1
#
_cell.length_a   1.000
_cell.length_b   1.000
_cell.length_c   1.000
_cell.angle_alpha   90.00
_cell.angle_beta   90.00
_cell.angle_gamma   90.00
#
_symmetry.space_group_name_H-M   'P 1'
#
loop_
_entity.id
_entity.type
_entity.pdbx_description
1 polymer ?
#
loop_
_entity_poly.entity_id
_entity_poly.type
_entity_poly.pdbx_seq_one_letter_code
_entity_poly.pdbx_strand_id
1 'polypeptide(L)'
;MANRPLTFLTFLSLLPLICLSFSLENPTDRRILVLLDDLAIKSSHSIFFKSLQTRGFELDFKLADDPKITLQRYGQYLYDGLVLFSPTIERFEGSLNLAAVLDFVDSGRDLILSADVNSSDLIRNIAADCGVDFDEVNVDFIFYY
;
A
#
# COMPACT_ATOMS: atom_id res chain seq x y z
N MET A 1 37.84 -20.55 -35.76
CA MET A 1 36.85 -21.34 -34.99
C MET A 1 37.24 -21.32 -33.51
N ALA A 2 37.19 -20.17 -32.80
CA ALA A 2 37.56 -20.13 -31.37
C ALA A 2 37.18 -18.80 -30.64
N ASN A 3 36.00 -18.22 -30.86
CA ASN A 3 35.64 -16.95 -30.16
C ASN A 3 34.36 -17.06 -29.30
N ARG A 4 33.65 -18.19 -29.37
CA ARG A 4 32.39 -18.43 -28.66
C ARG A 4 32.50 -18.59 -27.12
N PRO A 5 33.57 -19.15 -26.53
CA PRO A 5 33.63 -19.30 -25.08
C PRO A 5 34.00 -17.98 -24.37
N LEU A 6 34.73 -17.09 -25.05
CA LEU A 6 35.18 -15.81 -24.48
C LEU A 6 34.01 -14.83 -24.29
N THR A 7 33.09 -14.78 -25.26
CA THR A 7 31.84 -13.98 -25.15
C THR A 7 30.89 -14.51 -24.08
N PHE A 8 30.92 -15.82 -23.82
CA PHE A 8 30.09 -16.44 -22.78
C PHE A 8 30.62 -16.11 -21.39
N LEU A 9 31.94 -16.09 -21.22
CA LEU A 9 32.61 -15.73 -19.97
C LEU A 9 32.40 -14.25 -19.61
N THR A 10 32.39 -13.35 -20.60
CA THR A 10 32.09 -11.93 -20.37
C THR A 10 30.63 -11.70 -19.97
N PHE A 11 29.69 -12.47 -20.52
CA PHE A 11 28.26 -12.37 -20.17
C PHE A 11 28.00 -12.89 -18.74
N LEU A 12 28.66 -13.99 -18.38
CA LEU A 12 28.58 -14.58 -17.03
C LEU A 12 29.21 -13.66 -15.96
N SER A 13 30.24 -12.89 -16.32
CA SER A 13 30.85 -11.89 -15.44
C SER A 13 30.01 -10.61 -15.28
N LEU A 14 29.14 -10.28 -16.23
CA LEU A 14 28.24 -9.12 -16.14
C LEU A 14 26.98 -9.40 -15.29
N LEU A 15 26.53 -10.66 -15.20
CA LEU A 15 25.36 -11.05 -14.39
C LEU A 15 25.42 -10.56 -12.91
N PRO A 16 26.53 -10.76 -12.16
CA PRO A 16 26.60 -10.32 -10.76
C PRO A 16 26.66 -8.79 -10.61
N LEU A 17 27.10 -8.04 -11.63
CA LEU A 17 27.08 -6.57 -11.62
C LEU A 17 25.64 -6.01 -11.69
N ILE A 18 24.76 -6.71 -12.40
CA ILE A 18 23.34 -6.33 -12.52
C ILE A 18 22.60 -6.62 -11.21
N CYS A 19 22.92 -7.72 -10.53
CA CYS A 19 22.32 -8.07 -9.23
C CYS A 19 22.66 -7.07 -8.11
N LEU A 20 23.86 -6.48 -8.14
CA LEU A 20 24.28 -5.45 -7.17
C LEU A 20 23.60 -4.08 -7.41
N SER A 21 23.00 -3.88 -8.59
CA SER A 21 22.30 -2.62 -8.93
C SER A 21 20.86 -2.60 -8.40
N PHE A 22 20.29 -3.77 -8.09
CA PHE A 22 18.99 -3.89 -7.44
C PHE A 22 19.20 -3.77 -5.92
N SER A 23 19.23 -2.53 -5.43
CA SER A 23 19.21 -2.30 -3.99
C SER A 23 17.80 -2.59 -3.47
N LEU A 24 17.61 -3.77 -2.88
CA LEU A 24 16.37 -4.14 -2.18
C LEU A 24 16.00 -3.12 -1.09
N GLU A 25 17.02 -2.44 -0.55
CA GLU A 25 16.93 -1.46 0.53
C GLU A 25 16.31 -0.12 0.13
N ASN A 26 16.26 0.20 -1.16
CA ASN A 26 15.73 1.48 -1.64
C ASN A 26 15.05 1.25 -3.00
N PRO A 27 13.79 0.78 -3.01
CA PRO A 27 13.04 0.67 -4.25
C PRO A 27 12.72 2.09 -4.71
N THR A 28 13.65 2.70 -5.43
CA THR A 28 13.40 3.93 -6.18
C THR A 28 12.18 3.66 -7.06
N ASP A 29 11.12 4.43 -6.84
CA ASP A 29 9.86 4.41 -7.60
C ASP A 29 8.72 3.50 -7.10
N ARG A 30 8.66 3.19 -5.79
CA ARG A 30 7.42 2.63 -5.20
C ARG A 30 6.40 3.72 -4.93
N ARG A 31 5.29 3.68 -5.66
CA ARG A 31 4.18 4.63 -5.51
C ARG A 31 3.14 4.09 -4.56
N ILE A 32 2.78 4.88 -3.56
CA ILE A 32 1.79 4.53 -2.55
C ILE A 32 0.61 5.48 -2.69
N LEU A 33 -0.58 4.91 -2.84
CA LEU A 33 -1.82 5.66 -2.79
C LEU A 33 -2.27 5.78 -1.33
N VAL A 34 -2.44 7.00 -0.85
CA VAL A 34 -2.94 7.29 0.49
C VAL A 34 -4.35 7.87 0.36
N LEU A 35 -5.32 7.12 0.88
CA LEU A 35 -6.72 7.54 0.98
C LEU A 35 -6.99 8.11 2.36
N LEU A 36 -7.58 9.30 2.37
CA LEU A 36 -7.88 10.07 3.58
C LEU A 36 -9.37 10.41 3.61
N ASP A 37 -9.99 10.39 4.79
CA ASP A 37 -11.34 10.97 4.99
C ASP A 37 -11.31 12.50 4.87
N ASP A 38 -10.27 13.13 5.45
CA ASP A 38 -10.09 14.58 5.41
C ASP A 38 -8.62 14.93 5.12
N LEU A 39 -8.40 15.96 4.29
CA LEU A 39 -7.09 16.55 4.07
C LEU A 39 -6.47 17.10 5.37
N ALA A 40 -7.27 17.36 6.41
CA ALA A 40 -6.78 17.68 7.74
C ALA A 40 -5.89 16.56 8.33
N ILE A 41 -6.19 15.29 8.03
CA ILE A 41 -5.44 14.12 8.51
C ILE A 41 -4.02 14.10 7.93
N LYS A 42 -3.85 14.62 6.70
CA LYS A 42 -2.53 14.81 6.08
C LYS A 42 -1.61 15.67 6.96
N SER A 43 -2.17 16.68 7.62
CA SER A 43 -1.42 17.59 8.50
C SER A 43 -1.12 16.96 9.85
N SER A 44 -2.09 16.26 10.46
CA SER A 44 -1.94 15.65 11.77
C SER A 44 -0.96 14.46 11.77
N HIS A 45 -0.96 13.62 10.74
CA HIS A 45 -0.08 12.45 10.61
C HIS A 45 1.17 12.73 9.76
N SER A 46 1.57 14.00 9.66
CA SER A 46 2.68 14.44 8.80
C SER A 46 4.01 13.78 9.13
N ILE A 47 4.25 13.35 10.38
CA ILE A 47 5.48 12.63 10.78
C ILE A 47 5.55 11.26 10.08
N PHE A 48 4.44 10.53 10.05
CA PHE A 48 4.36 9.22 9.39
C PHE A 48 4.61 9.37 7.88
N PHE A 49 3.91 10.30 7.22
CA PHE A 49 4.06 10.52 5.79
C PHE A 49 5.46 11.03 5.41
N LYS A 50 6.06 11.93 6.22
CA LYS A 50 7.45 12.35 6.02
C LYS A 50 8.43 11.21 6.17
N SER A 51 8.19 10.28 7.09
CA SER A 51 9.05 9.11 7.25
C SER A 51 9.03 8.21 6.01
N LEU A 52 7.87 8.04 5.37
CA LEU A 52 7.73 7.30 4.11
C LEU A 52 8.40 8.03 2.95
N GLN A 53 8.19 9.34 2.82
CA GLN A 53 8.86 10.14 1.77
C GLN A 53 10.38 10.13 1.93
N THR A 54 10.89 10.19 3.16
CA THR A 54 12.33 10.14 3.46
C THR A 54 12.95 8.79 3.05
N ARG A 55 12.16 7.71 3.08
CA ARG A 55 12.59 6.38 2.62
C ARG A 55 12.59 6.24 1.09
N GLY A 56 12.09 7.23 0.34
CA GLY A 56 12.03 7.22 -1.11
C GLY A 56 10.69 6.77 -1.70
N PHE A 57 9.63 6.66 -0.89
CA PHE A 57 8.29 6.36 -1.38
C PHE A 57 7.60 7.60 -1.94
N GLU A 58 6.95 7.48 -3.09
CA GLU A 58 6.10 8.53 -3.67
C GLU A 58 4.68 8.37 -3.12
N LEU A 59 4.21 9.35 -2.35
CA LEU A 59 2.86 9.31 -1.75
C LEU A 59 1.90 10.19 -2.57
N ASP A 60 0.87 9.58 -3.17
CA ASP A 60 -0.26 10.32 -3.74
C ASP A 60 -1.42 10.36 -2.74
N PHE A 61 -1.87 11.55 -2.38
CA PHE A 61 -2.94 11.75 -1.40
C PHE A 61 -4.26 11.99 -2.14
N LYS A 62 -5.26 11.15 -1.89
CA LYS A 62 -6.63 11.29 -2.40
C LYS A 62 -7.62 11.26 -1.25
N LEU A 63 -8.75 11.93 -1.46
CA LEU A 63 -9.90 11.81 -0.57
C LEU A 63 -10.67 10.55 -0.95
N ALA A 64 -11.08 9.75 0.04
CA ALA A 64 -11.79 8.49 -0.20
C ALA A 64 -13.12 8.66 -0.97
N ASP A 65 -13.69 9.87 -0.93
CA ASP A 65 -14.91 10.26 -1.66
C ASP A 65 -14.68 10.70 -3.12
N ASP A 66 -13.42 10.78 -3.61
CA ASP A 66 -13.14 11.25 -4.96
C ASP A 66 -13.41 10.15 -6.01
N PRO A 67 -14.37 10.33 -6.95
CA PRO A 67 -14.69 9.33 -7.96
C PRO A 67 -13.56 9.09 -8.98
N LYS A 68 -12.50 9.91 -8.97
CA LYS A 68 -11.33 9.74 -9.84
C LYS A 68 -10.31 8.73 -9.30
N ILE A 69 -10.54 8.17 -8.11
CA ILE A 69 -9.64 7.16 -7.55
C ILE A 69 -9.65 5.92 -8.42
N THR A 70 -8.46 5.53 -8.88
CA THR A 70 -8.25 4.34 -9.70
C THR A 70 -6.98 3.62 -9.23
N LEU A 71 -7.15 2.38 -8.77
CA LEU A 71 -6.03 1.50 -8.38
C LEU A 71 -5.38 0.85 -9.60
N GLN A 72 -6.20 0.54 -10.61
CA GLN A 72 -5.83 -0.22 -11.79
C GLN A 72 -6.33 0.49 -13.06
N ARG A 73 -5.49 0.53 -14.09
CA ARG A 73 -5.80 1.03 -15.44
C ARG A 73 -5.41 -0.05 -16.45
N TYR A 74 -6.36 -0.46 -17.30
CA TYR A 74 -6.10 -1.44 -18.36
C TYR A 74 -5.47 -2.76 -17.86
N GLY A 75 -5.86 -3.22 -16.67
CA GLY A 75 -5.31 -4.43 -16.07
C GLY A 75 -3.96 -4.25 -15.36
N GLN A 76 -3.37 -3.05 -15.36
CA GLN A 76 -2.12 -2.75 -14.66
C GLN A 76 -2.37 -1.88 -13.43
N TYR A 77 -1.74 -2.25 -12.31
CA TYR A 77 -1.77 -1.47 -11.08
C TYR A 77 -0.88 -0.23 -11.20
N LEU A 78 -1.40 0.91 -10.77
CA LEU A 78 -0.69 2.18 -10.81
C LEU A 78 0.21 2.38 -9.57
N TYR A 79 -0.14 1.74 -8.47
CA TYR A 79 0.48 1.89 -7.16
C TYR A 79 0.94 0.55 -6.62
N ASP A 80 2.05 0.55 -5.88
CA ASP A 80 2.65 -0.62 -5.24
C ASP A 80 2.22 -0.80 -3.79
N GLY A 81 1.69 0.27 -3.18
CA GLY A 81 1.08 0.21 -1.86
C GLY A 81 -0.21 1.01 -1.79
N LEU A 82 -1.11 0.58 -0.91
CA LEU A 82 -2.34 1.26 -0.57
C LEU A 82 -2.38 1.54 0.92
N VAL A 83 -2.64 2.79 1.30
CA VAL A 83 -2.79 3.21 2.69
C VAL A 83 -4.18 3.79 2.86
N LEU A 84 -4.99 3.16 3.71
CA LEU A 84 -6.35 3.54 4.02
C LEU A 84 -6.40 4.22 5.39
N PHE A 85 -6.38 5.55 5.41
CA PHE A 85 -6.63 6.39 6.58
C PHE A 85 -8.03 7.00 6.52
N SER A 86 -8.99 6.11 6.30
CA SER A 86 -10.39 6.44 6.11
C SER A 86 -11.26 5.46 6.91
N PRO A 87 -11.21 5.49 8.26
CA PRO A 87 -11.93 4.51 9.07
C PRO A 87 -13.45 4.64 8.93
N THR A 88 -13.96 5.83 8.56
CA THR A 88 -15.41 6.08 8.50
C THR A 88 -16.04 5.83 7.13
N ILE A 89 -15.24 5.45 6.12
CA ILE A 89 -15.69 5.27 4.74
C ILE A 89 -16.65 4.07 4.63
N GLU A 90 -17.92 4.30 4.31
CA GLU A 90 -18.87 3.19 4.10
C GLU A 90 -18.68 2.53 2.74
N ARG A 91 -18.23 3.30 1.75
CA ARG A 91 -18.04 2.86 0.38
C ARG A 91 -16.96 3.69 -0.29
N PHE A 92 -16.07 3.02 -1.01
CA PHE A 92 -15.13 3.71 -1.87
C PHE A 92 -15.82 4.22 -3.14
N GLU A 93 -15.50 5.45 -3.52
CA GLU A 93 -15.96 6.04 -4.77
C GLU A 93 -15.00 5.70 -5.94
N GLY A 94 -15.55 5.60 -7.15
CA GLY A 94 -14.78 5.33 -8.36
C GLY A 94 -14.63 3.83 -8.71
N SER A 95 -13.42 3.42 -9.12
CA SER A 95 -13.15 2.03 -9.55
C SER A 95 -12.63 1.14 -8.41
N LEU A 96 -12.58 1.67 -7.20
CA LEU A 96 -12.02 1.00 -6.03
C LEU A 96 -13.18 0.32 -5.28
N ASN A 97 -13.10 -0.99 -5.12
CA ASN A 97 -14.10 -1.81 -4.44
C ASN A 97 -13.38 -2.78 -3.50
N LEU A 98 -14.10 -3.36 -2.54
CA LEU A 98 -13.56 -4.38 -1.63
C LEU A 98 -12.83 -5.49 -2.39
N ALA A 99 -13.45 -6.07 -3.43
CA ALA A 99 -12.82 -7.09 -4.27
C ALA A 99 -11.52 -6.60 -4.93
N ALA A 100 -11.47 -5.35 -5.40
CA ALA A 100 -10.27 -4.79 -6.02
C ALA A 100 -9.14 -4.55 -5.01
N VAL A 101 -9.46 -4.30 -3.73
CA VAL A 101 -8.48 -4.20 -2.65
C VAL A 101 -7.94 -5.57 -2.28
N LEU A 102 -8.79 -6.60 -2.24
CA LEU A 102 -8.35 -7.98 -2.03
C LEU A 102 -7.46 -8.47 -3.18
N ASP A 103 -7.88 -8.26 -4.44
CA ASP A 103 -7.08 -8.56 -5.63
C ASP A 103 -5.73 -7.83 -5.62
N PHE A 104 -5.68 -6.62 -5.04
CA PHE A 104 -4.46 -5.85 -4.86
C PHE A 104 -3.52 -6.52 -3.87
N VAL A 105 -4.02 -6.96 -2.71
CA VAL A 105 -3.24 -7.71 -1.71
C VAL A 105 -2.79 -9.06 -2.26
N ASP A 106 -3.67 -9.79 -2.93
CA ASP A 106 -3.38 -11.08 -3.57
C ASP A 106 -2.32 -10.96 -4.67
N SER A 107 -2.20 -9.79 -5.29
CA SER A 107 -1.12 -9.50 -6.25
C SER A 107 0.26 -9.30 -5.61
N GLY A 108 0.36 -9.41 -4.28
CA GLY A 108 1.60 -9.27 -3.50
C GLY A 108 1.96 -7.82 -3.18
N ARG A 109 0.97 -6.92 -3.14
CA ARG A 109 1.16 -5.50 -2.84
C ARG A 109 0.81 -5.17 -1.40
N ASP A 110 1.42 -4.10 -0.89
CA ASP A 110 1.32 -3.75 0.52
C ASP A 110 0.03 -2.97 0.82
N LEU A 111 -0.77 -3.45 1.76
CA LEU A 111 -1.96 -2.76 2.27
C LEU A 111 -1.73 -2.34 3.73
N ILE A 112 -1.91 -1.05 4.01
CA ILE A 112 -1.95 -0.50 5.36
C ILE A 112 -3.37 0.02 5.61
N LEU A 113 -4.04 -0.55 6.60
CA LEU A 113 -5.40 -0.18 6.99
C LEU A 113 -5.36 0.48 8.37
N SER A 114 -5.97 1.65 8.49
CA SER A 114 -6.25 2.28 9.78
C SER A 114 -7.71 2.05 10.13
N ALA A 115 -7.93 1.42 11.27
CA ALA A 115 -9.25 1.23 11.86
C ALA A 115 -9.36 2.02 13.17
N ASP A 116 -10.57 2.45 13.50
CA ASP A 116 -10.96 3.11 14.75
C ASP A 116 -12.15 2.37 15.37
N VAL A 117 -12.54 2.70 16.60
CA VAL A 117 -13.71 2.14 17.27
C VAL A 117 -14.98 2.37 16.43
N ASN A 118 -15.03 3.49 15.70
CA ASN A 118 -16.11 3.81 14.77
C ASN A 118 -15.81 3.37 13.32
N SER A 119 -15.00 2.34 13.12
CA SER A 119 -14.73 1.82 11.78
C SER A 119 -15.99 1.26 11.11
N SER A 120 -16.16 1.60 9.84
CA SER A 120 -17.27 1.12 9.02
C SER A 120 -17.20 -0.40 8.77
N ASP A 121 -18.34 -0.98 8.42
CA ASP A 121 -18.44 -2.39 8.04
C ASP A 121 -17.50 -2.75 6.88
N LEU A 122 -17.25 -1.81 5.96
CA LEU A 122 -16.32 -2.02 4.85
C LEU A 122 -14.91 -2.32 5.37
N ILE A 123 -14.39 -1.49 6.28
CA ILE A 123 -13.03 -1.61 6.83
C ILE A 123 -12.92 -2.92 7.61
N ARG A 124 -13.97 -3.27 8.38
CA ARG A 124 -14.06 -4.54 9.10
C ARG A 124 -14.07 -5.74 8.17
N ASN A 125 -14.84 -5.69 7.08
CA ASN A 125 -14.90 -6.77 6.09
C ASN A 125 -13.55 -6.98 5.39
N ILE A 126 -12.85 -5.90 4.99
CA ILE A 126 -11.51 -6.02 4.39
C ILE A 126 -10.54 -6.70 5.35
N ALA A 127 -10.57 -6.31 6.62
CA ALA A 127 -9.70 -6.93 7.62
C ALA A 127 -10.07 -8.38 7.89
N ALA A 128 -11.36 -8.70 8.01
CA ALA A 128 -11.85 -10.06 8.23
C ALA A 128 -11.46 -10.99 7.07
N ASP A 129 -11.56 -10.51 5.82
CA ASP A 129 -11.12 -11.25 4.63
C ASP A 129 -9.59 -11.42 4.59
N CYS A 130 -8.84 -10.47 5.18
CA CYS A 130 -7.40 -10.61 5.41
C CYS A 130 -7.07 -11.50 6.64
N GLY A 131 -8.07 -12.04 7.34
CA GLY A 131 -7.91 -12.89 8.53
C GLY A 131 -7.74 -12.14 9.86
N VAL A 132 -8.04 -10.84 9.89
CA VAL A 132 -8.02 -9.98 11.09
C VAL A 132 -9.46 -9.66 11.49
N ASP A 133 -9.91 -10.23 12.60
CA ASP A 133 -11.23 -9.90 13.16
C ASP A 133 -11.09 -8.71 14.11
N PHE A 134 -11.81 -7.62 13.83
CA PHE A 134 -11.89 -6.49 14.73
C PHE A 134 -13.06 -6.72 15.68
N ASP A 135 -12.78 -7.19 16.90
CA ASP A 135 -13.82 -7.35 17.90
C ASP A 135 -14.55 -6.02 18.11
N GLU A 136 -15.87 -6.03 17.90
CA GLU A 136 -16.76 -4.91 18.18
C GLU A 136 -16.94 -4.79 19.69
N VAL A 137 -15.92 -4.29 20.39
CA VAL A 137 -16.02 -4.09 21.83
C VAL A 137 -15.58 -2.69 22.20
N ASN A 138 -16.59 -1.89 22.52
CA ASN A 138 -16.49 -0.81 23.47
C ASN A 138 -15.91 -1.38 24.78
N VAL A 139 -14.58 -1.40 24.91
CA VAL A 139 -13.90 -1.71 26.17
C VAL A 139 -13.35 -0.43 26.76
N ASP A 140 -14.19 0.22 27.58
CA ASP A 140 -13.71 1.04 28.67
C ASP A 140 -12.84 0.15 29.58
N PHE A 141 -11.52 0.31 29.50
CA PHE A 141 -10.59 -0.29 30.46
C PHE A 141 -10.73 0.45 31.80
N ILE A 142 -11.68 0.02 32.64
CA ILE A 142 -11.72 0.38 34.06
C ILE A 142 -10.91 -0.66 34.83
N PHE A 143 -9.65 -0.33 35.15
CA PHE A 143 -8.89 -1.07 36.14
C PHE A 143 -9.47 -0.77 37.54
N TYR A 144 -10.16 -1.74 38.15
CA TYR A 144 -10.39 -1.74 39.59
C TYR A 144 -9.13 -2.26 40.29
N TYR A 145 -8.61 -1.47 41.23
CA TYR A 145 -7.46 -1.76 42.09
C TYR A 145 -7.78 -2.82 43.15
#